data_AF-A0A9P6MGZ9-F1
#
_entry.id   AF-A0A9P6MGZ9-F1
#
_cell.length_a   1.000
_cell.length_b   1.000
_cell.length_c   1.000
_cell.angle_alpha   90.00
_cell.angle_beta   90.00
_cell.angle_gamma   90.00
#
_symmetry.space_group_name_H-M   'P 1'
#
loop_
_entity.id
_entity.type
_entity.pdbx_description
1 polymer ?
#
loop_
_entity_poly.entity_id
_entity_poly.type
_entity_poly.pdbx_seq_one_letter_code
_entity_poly.pdbx_strand_id
1 'polypeptide(L)'
;MKITTSGRAYAKDIFDLFSTLMISLPIENHKIFIKSYPNSFTAEDAIANLGGLQFIQANHDADPNDPTRIITRVVTTQFSLSRDMAKNLCQTFMDARLFECATDPGKKEFQNKGIYQVTGKGAHIVEKFVHRNSLSVEETRHITANATPRILFLERAENEDAVVLNQMTVDAIFKRFAGLKPNVMVRSSDSPGSASPLSPGRDRTQTSVDRCKGIEVKDQHHNYAIYKHTFYGKAAAEWLLDYTTVISRDEATRIAQEMVSVRYIEQVGDENKNGPAAFKTGNSSLYHFTEAGRAVLGWESLIRSRGSSVNTDWMD
;
A
#
# COMPACT_ATOMS: atom_id res chain seq x y z
N MET A 1 20.02 13.57 -1.33
CA MET A 1 18.56 13.46 -1.13
C MET A 1 17.94 14.80 -1.49
N LYS A 2 16.99 14.79 -2.42
CA LYS A 2 16.19 15.96 -2.77
C LYS A 2 15.10 16.14 -1.71
N ILE A 3 14.89 17.38 -1.31
CA ILE A 3 13.85 17.78 -0.35
C ILE A 3 12.93 18.81 -1.00
N THR A 4 11.66 18.75 -0.63
CA THR A 4 10.64 19.75 -0.98
C THR A 4 10.88 21.05 -0.22
N THR A 5 10.17 22.12 -0.60
CA THR A 5 10.24 23.41 0.11
C THR A 5 9.78 23.32 1.56
N SER A 6 8.90 22.36 1.88
CA SER A 6 8.47 22.05 3.25
C SER A 6 9.43 21.14 4.02
N GLY A 7 10.60 20.79 3.45
CA GLY A 7 11.60 19.92 4.08
C GLY A 7 11.30 18.42 4.02
N ARG A 8 10.22 17.99 3.35
CA ARG A 8 9.90 16.56 3.15
C ARG A 8 10.80 15.96 2.07
N ALA A 9 11.38 14.79 2.32
CA ALA A 9 12.15 14.04 1.33
C ALA A 9 11.28 13.54 0.17
N TYR A 10 11.86 13.47 -1.03
CA TYR A 10 11.18 12.96 -2.21
C TYR A 10 10.89 11.45 -2.06
N ALA A 11 9.73 11.00 -2.54
CA ALA A 11 9.31 9.61 -2.40
C ALA A 11 10.30 8.62 -3.02
N LYS A 12 10.90 8.96 -4.17
CA LYS A 12 11.94 8.14 -4.79
C LYS A 12 13.15 7.94 -3.86
N ASP A 13 13.61 9.02 -3.23
CA ASP A 13 14.75 8.94 -2.30
C ASP A 13 14.40 8.17 -1.03
N ILE A 14 13.17 8.29 -0.53
CA ILE A 14 12.67 7.48 0.59
C ILE A 14 12.70 5.99 0.23
N PHE A 15 12.21 5.61 -0.95
CA PHE A 15 12.20 4.23 -1.42
C PHE A 15 13.59 3.67 -1.68
N ASP A 16 14.47 4.46 -2.28
CA ASP A 16 15.85 4.07 -2.55
C ASP A 16 16.61 3.87 -1.24
N LEU A 17 16.48 4.81 -0.29
CA LEU A 17 17.12 4.72 1.02
C LEU A 17 16.60 3.56 1.87
N PHE A 18 15.29 3.34 1.85
CA PHE A 18 14.69 2.15 2.47
C PHE A 18 15.24 0.86 1.86
N SER A 19 15.35 0.79 0.53
CA SER A 19 15.86 -0.40 -0.15
C SER A 19 17.33 -0.66 0.16
N THR A 20 18.16 0.38 0.19
CA THR A 20 19.56 0.28 0.62
C THR A 20 19.65 -0.24 2.05
N LEU A 21 18.84 0.29 2.97
CA LEU A 21 18.80 -0.18 4.36
C LEU A 21 18.40 -1.65 4.45
N MET A 22 17.36 -2.08 3.74
CA MET A 22 16.92 -3.49 3.82
C MET A 22 17.98 -4.46 3.31
N ILE A 23 18.75 -4.09 2.29
CA ILE A 23 19.82 -4.90 1.73
C ILE A 23 21.06 -4.91 2.65
N SER A 24 21.30 -3.84 3.41
CA SER A 24 22.45 -3.74 4.30
C SER A 24 22.21 -4.32 5.70
N LEU A 25 20.97 -4.64 6.07
CA LEU A 25 20.63 -5.16 7.38
C LEU A 25 20.77 -6.69 7.45
N PRO A 26 21.17 -7.23 8.62
CA PRO A 26 21.07 -8.67 8.88
C PRO A 26 19.61 -9.03 9.14
N ILE A 27 18.92 -9.53 8.11
CA ILE A 27 17.53 -9.96 8.24
C ILE A 27 17.49 -11.40 8.75
N GLU A 28 16.94 -11.58 9.96
CA GLU A 28 17.01 -12.85 10.70
C GLU A 28 15.66 -13.24 11.33
N ASN A 29 15.63 -14.40 11.98
CA ASN A 29 14.46 -14.87 12.72
C ASN A 29 14.58 -14.53 14.20
N HIS A 30 13.95 -13.43 14.62
CA HIS A 30 13.96 -13.04 16.03
C HIS A 30 12.88 -13.79 16.83
N LYS A 31 13.12 -13.99 18.13
CA LYS A 31 12.15 -14.62 19.05
C LYS A 31 11.87 -13.72 20.24
N ILE A 32 10.60 -13.56 20.59
CA ILE A 32 10.18 -12.93 21.85
C ILE A 32 9.25 -13.92 22.57
N PHE A 33 9.64 -14.29 23.79
CA PHE A 33 9.01 -15.38 24.54
C PHE A 33 8.94 -16.67 23.70
N ILE A 34 7.73 -17.10 23.32
CA ILE A 34 7.49 -18.34 22.57
C ILE A 34 7.30 -18.06 21.06
N LYS A 35 7.10 -16.78 20.67
CA LYS A 35 6.76 -16.42 19.29
C LYS A 35 8.02 -16.07 18.51
N SER A 36 8.12 -16.64 17.30
CA SER A 36 9.19 -16.34 16.35
C SER A 36 8.66 -15.42 15.24
N TYR A 37 9.47 -14.42 14.88
CA TYR A 37 9.20 -13.44 13.85
C TYR A 37 10.21 -13.65 12.72
N PRO A 38 9.84 -14.37 11.66
CA PRO A 38 10.77 -14.67 10.58
C PRO A 38 11.11 -13.43 9.74
N ASN A 39 12.27 -13.39 9.11
CA ASN A 39 12.70 -12.29 8.22
C ASN A 39 12.46 -10.89 8.84
N SER A 40 12.90 -10.72 10.08
CA SER A 40 12.74 -9.50 10.87
C SER A 40 14.08 -8.85 11.18
N PHE A 41 14.04 -7.59 11.59
CA PHE A 41 15.20 -6.81 12.04
C PHE A 41 14.87 -6.03 13.31
N THR A 42 15.89 -5.64 14.07
CA THR A 42 15.71 -4.82 15.27
C THR A 42 15.78 -3.32 14.95
N ALA A 43 15.10 -2.50 15.75
CA ALA A 43 15.25 -1.04 15.66
C ALA A 43 16.70 -0.60 15.86
N GLU A 44 17.46 -1.29 16.72
CA GLU A 44 18.84 -0.92 17.03
C GLU A 44 19.74 -1.11 15.80
N ASP A 45 19.60 -2.22 15.09
CA ASP A 45 20.35 -2.49 13.85
C ASP A 45 19.98 -1.48 12.77
N ALA A 46 18.69 -1.19 12.58
CA ALA A 46 18.22 -0.18 11.62
C ALA A 46 18.81 1.21 11.89
N ILE A 47 18.76 1.66 13.15
CA ILE A 47 19.31 2.96 13.56
C ILE A 47 20.83 3.00 13.39
N ALA A 48 21.54 1.94 13.80
CA ALA A 48 22.99 1.87 13.70
C ALA A 48 23.45 1.89 12.22
N ASN A 49 22.77 1.12 11.36
CA ASN A 49 23.09 1.03 9.94
C ASN A 49 22.85 2.37 9.22
N LEU A 50 21.74 3.06 9.54
CA LEU A 50 21.45 4.40 9.03
C LEU A 50 22.49 5.47 9.44
N GLY A 51 23.24 5.25 10.53
CA GLY A 51 24.28 6.17 10.99
C GLY A 51 25.55 6.20 10.11
N GLY A 52 25.76 5.17 9.30
CA GLY A 52 26.93 5.04 8.43
C GLY A 52 26.61 4.43 7.06
N LEU A 53 25.35 4.50 6.62
CA LEU A 53 24.87 3.83 5.41
C LEU A 53 25.63 4.34 4.18
N GLN A 54 26.16 3.42 3.39
CA GLN A 54 26.78 3.71 2.11
C GLN A 54 25.97 3.09 0.99
N PHE A 55 25.58 3.92 0.04
CA PHE A 55 24.92 3.48 -1.19
C PHE A 55 25.89 3.64 -2.36
N ILE A 56 26.22 2.53 -3.02
CA ILE A 56 27.11 2.52 -4.19
C ILE A 56 26.26 2.20 -5.42
N GLN A 57 26.18 3.14 -6.36
CA GLN A 57 25.47 2.97 -7.62
C GLN A 57 26.46 2.99 -8.78
N ALA A 58 26.45 1.96 -9.62
CA ALA A 58 27.20 1.93 -10.88
C ALA A 58 26.29 2.38 -12.02
N ASN A 59 26.68 3.43 -12.74
CA ASN A 59 26.02 3.90 -13.96
C ASN A 59 26.91 3.55 -15.16
N HIS A 60 26.30 3.01 -16.22
CA HIS A 60 26.99 2.66 -17.45
C HIS A 60 26.61 3.65 -18.54
N ASP A 61 27.53 4.56 -18.86
CA ASP A 61 27.35 5.56 -19.91
C ASP A 61 28.25 5.20 -21.11
N ALA A 62 27.83 5.50 -22.34
CA ALA A 62 28.72 5.40 -23.50
C ALA A 62 29.81 6.48 -23.40
N ASP A 63 31.05 6.15 -23.78
CA ASP A 63 32.14 7.12 -23.82
C ASP A 63 31.78 8.23 -24.84
N PRO A 64 31.78 9.52 -24.45
CA PRO A 64 31.49 10.63 -25.36
C PRO A 64 32.41 10.68 -26.58
N ASN A 65 33.62 10.13 -26.47
CA ASN A 65 34.63 10.14 -27.53
C ASN A 65 34.68 8.84 -28.33
N ASP A 66 34.13 7.75 -27.80
CA ASP A 66 34.06 6.44 -28.46
C ASP A 66 32.77 5.70 -28.08
N PRO A 67 31.72 5.79 -28.90
CA PRO A 67 30.42 5.16 -28.62
C PRO A 67 30.46 3.64 -28.46
N THR A 68 31.56 2.97 -28.84
CA THR A 68 31.72 1.52 -28.67
C THR A 68 32.24 1.13 -27.29
N ARG A 69 32.72 2.10 -26.51
CA ARG A 69 33.25 1.90 -25.15
C ARG A 69 32.22 2.30 -24.11
N ILE A 70 32.03 1.45 -23.10
CA ILE A 70 31.15 1.72 -21.96
C ILE A 70 32.01 2.22 -20.79
N ILE A 71 31.70 3.41 -20.26
CA ILE A 71 32.26 3.96 -19.04
C ILE A 71 31.35 3.62 -17.87
N THR A 72 31.89 2.92 -16.87
CA THR A 72 31.20 2.67 -15.60
C THR A 72 31.55 3.78 -14.61
N ARG A 73 30.59 4.65 -14.28
CA ARG A 73 30.69 5.65 -13.21
C ARG A 73 30.13 5.08 -11.92
N VAL A 74 30.97 4.93 -10.91
CA VAL A 74 30.54 4.47 -9.57
C VAL A 74 30.31 5.68 -8.68
N VAL A 75 29.06 5.90 -8.26
CA VAL A 75 28.66 6.97 -7.35
C VAL A 75 28.43 6.36 -5.96
N THR A 76 29.30 6.68 -5.02
CA THR A 76 29.14 6.31 -3.61
C THR A 76 28.53 7.48 -2.84
N THR A 77 27.30 7.31 -2.35
CA THR A 77 26.61 8.27 -1.49
C THR A 77 26.66 7.76 -0.05
N GLN A 78 27.33 8.49 0.84
CA GLN A 78 27.38 8.17 2.26
C GLN A 78 26.37 9.03 3.03
N PHE A 79 25.54 8.36 3.83
CA PHE A 79 24.65 9.01 4.78
C PHE A 79 25.26 8.88 6.18
N SER A 80 25.43 10.01 6.87
CA SER A 80 25.78 10.03 8.28
C SER A 80 24.63 10.65 9.06
N LEU A 81 23.68 9.80 9.48
CA LEU A 81 22.52 10.25 10.22
C LEU A 81 22.80 10.18 11.72
N SER A 82 22.47 11.25 12.45
CA SER A 82 22.40 11.18 13.91
C SER A 82 21.32 10.19 14.32
N ARG A 83 21.40 9.68 15.56
CA ARG A 83 20.44 8.70 16.09
C ARG A 83 18.99 9.19 15.95
N ASP A 84 18.74 10.47 16.20
CA ASP A 84 17.39 11.03 16.13
C ASP A 84 16.92 11.25 14.69
N MET A 85 17.82 11.62 13.77
CA MET A 85 17.48 11.65 12.35
C MET A 85 17.14 10.24 11.82
N ALA A 86 17.90 9.21 12.24
CA ALA A 86 17.62 7.83 11.88
C ALA A 86 16.25 7.36 12.40
N LYS A 87 15.87 7.71 13.63
CA LYS A 87 14.53 7.41 14.17
C LYS A 87 13.42 8.09 13.37
N ASN A 88 13.57 9.39 13.06
CA ASN A 88 12.59 10.13 12.27
C ASN A 88 12.44 9.55 10.85
N LEU A 89 13.54 9.07 10.28
CA LEU A 89 13.52 8.38 8.99
C LEU A 89 12.82 7.02 9.09
N CYS A 90 13.09 6.23 10.13
CA CYS A 90 12.35 4.99 10.40
C CYS A 90 10.85 5.24 10.59
N GLN A 91 10.48 6.33 11.27
CA GLN A 91 9.08 6.75 11.38
C GLN A 91 8.49 7.05 9.99
N THR A 92 9.22 7.76 9.14
CA THR A 92 8.81 8.04 7.76
C THR A 92 8.59 6.76 6.95
N PHE A 93 9.46 5.75 7.11
CA PHE A 93 9.29 4.44 6.48
C PHE A 93 8.06 3.69 6.98
N MET A 94 7.74 3.78 8.28
CA MET A 94 6.51 3.21 8.85
C MET A 94 5.25 3.93 8.36
N ASP A 95 5.26 5.26 8.31
CA ASP A 95 4.15 6.07 7.81
C ASP A 95 3.87 5.78 6.33
N ALA A 96 4.93 5.52 5.55
CA ALA A 96 4.86 5.08 4.16
C ALA A 96 4.46 3.59 4.00
N ARG A 97 4.23 2.87 5.11
CA ARG A 97 3.90 1.43 5.12
C ARG A 97 4.94 0.59 4.38
N LEU A 98 6.23 0.86 4.59
CA LEU A 98 7.33 0.06 4.02
C LEU A 98 7.69 -1.10 4.93
N PHE A 99 7.72 -0.88 6.25
CA PHE A 99 7.78 -1.93 7.26
C PHE A 99 6.81 -1.62 8.40
N GLU A 100 6.55 -2.60 9.25
CA GLU A 100 5.68 -2.46 10.41
C GLU A 100 6.23 -3.22 11.62
N CYS A 101 5.71 -2.89 12.81
CA CYS A 101 6.08 -3.58 14.04
C CYS A 101 5.59 -5.03 13.98
N ALA A 102 6.51 -5.98 14.12
CA ALA A 102 6.22 -7.41 13.99
C ALA A 102 5.35 -7.92 15.14
N THR A 103 5.49 -7.33 16.33
CA THR A 103 4.72 -7.71 17.53
C THR A 103 3.32 -7.11 17.56
N ASP A 104 3.15 -5.93 16.95
CA ASP A 104 1.88 -5.21 16.87
C ASP A 104 1.81 -4.37 15.59
N PRO A 105 1.26 -4.93 14.49
CA PRO A 105 1.08 -4.21 13.21
C PRO A 105 0.18 -2.96 13.31
N GLY A 106 -0.63 -2.85 14.38
CA GLY A 106 -1.46 -1.68 14.63
C GLY A 106 -0.66 -0.47 15.12
N LYS A 107 0.54 -0.69 15.66
CA LYS A 107 1.40 0.34 16.23
C LYS A 107 1.98 1.23 15.13
N LYS A 108 1.72 2.53 15.23
CA LYS A 108 2.13 3.53 14.23
C LYS A 108 3.41 4.27 14.57
N GLU A 109 3.80 4.30 15.84
CA GLU A 109 5.00 4.98 16.29
C GLU A 109 6.19 4.01 16.34
N PHE A 110 7.31 4.42 15.73
CA PHE A 110 8.57 3.72 15.77
C PHE A 110 9.16 3.74 17.19
N GLN A 111 9.55 2.55 17.66
CA GLN A 111 10.10 2.32 18.99
C GLN A 111 11.57 1.91 18.91
N ASN A 112 12.38 2.46 19.82
CA ASN A 112 13.81 2.19 19.91
C ASN A 112 14.17 0.72 20.13
N LYS A 113 13.28 -0.07 20.75
CA LYS A 113 13.48 -1.50 21.07
C LYS A 113 12.40 -2.39 20.44
N GLY A 114 12.04 -2.09 19.20
CA GLY A 114 11.06 -2.87 18.43
C GLY A 114 11.71 -3.93 17.55
N ILE A 115 10.90 -4.93 17.18
CA ILE A 115 11.20 -5.88 16.10
C ILE A 115 10.27 -5.54 14.95
N TYR A 116 10.80 -5.47 13.73
CA TYR A 116 10.08 -5.02 12.56
C TYR A 116 10.17 -6.02 11.43
N GLN A 117 9.15 -6.03 10.58
CA GLN A 117 9.09 -6.84 9.37
C GLN A 117 8.70 -5.96 8.19
N VAL A 118 9.29 -6.26 7.04
CA VAL A 118 8.98 -5.59 5.78
C VAL A 118 7.54 -5.94 5.38
N THR A 119 6.75 -4.93 5.04
CA THR A 119 5.39 -5.11 4.53
C THR A 119 5.43 -5.62 3.08
N GLY A 120 4.30 -6.07 2.55
CA GLY A 120 4.24 -6.46 1.15
C GLY A 120 4.54 -5.31 0.17
N LYS A 121 4.18 -4.06 0.52
CA LYS A 121 4.57 -2.88 -0.26
C LYS A 121 6.07 -2.66 -0.20
N GLY A 122 6.66 -2.66 1.00
CA GLY A 122 8.11 -2.50 1.16
C GLY A 122 8.88 -3.55 0.39
N ALA A 123 8.46 -4.82 0.46
CA ALA A 123 9.07 -5.92 -0.29
C ALA A 123 9.01 -5.69 -1.80
N HIS A 124 7.90 -5.17 -2.34
CA HIS A 124 7.79 -4.81 -3.76
C HIS A 124 8.71 -3.64 -4.15
N ILE A 125 8.86 -2.65 -3.28
CA ILE A 125 9.79 -1.54 -3.49
C ILE A 125 11.24 -2.04 -3.55
N VAL A 126 11.63 -2.93 -2.63
CA VAL A 126 12.95 -3.57 -2.62
C VAL A 126 13.17 -4.42 -3.87
N GLU A 127 12.19 -5.25 -4.25
CA GLU A 127 12.24 -6.06 -5.47
C GLU A 127 12.51 -5.20 -6.72
N LYS A 128 11.77 -4.11 -6.89
CA LYS A 128 11.98 -3.18 -8.00
C LYS A 128 13.37 -2.53 -7.94
N PHE A 129 13.86 -2.21 -6.76
CA PHE A 129 15.19 -1.65 -6.57
C PHE A 129 16.30 -2.65 -6.94
N VAL A 130 16.17 -3.91 -6.52
CA VAL A 130 17.08 -5.02 -6.86
C VAL A 130 17.17 -5.18 -8.37
N HIS A 131 16.02 -5.23 -9.06
CA HIS A 131 15.99 -5.31 -10.53
C HIS A 131 16.62 -4.09 -11.20
N ARG A 132 16.30 -2.87 -10.75
CA ARG A 132 16.83 -1.62 -11.34
C ARG A 132 18.34 -1.50 -11.21
N ASN A 133 18.92 -2.03 -10.14
CA ASN A 133 20.36 -1.96 -9.86
C ASN A 133 21.11 -3.26 -10.20
N SER A 134 20.46 -4.23 -10.88
CA SER A 134 21.07 -5.52 -11.25
C SER A 134 21.68 -6.29 -10.08
N LEU A 135 21.04 -6.25 -8.91
CA LEU A 135 21.44 -7.01 -7.73
C LEU A 135 20.89 -8.43 -7.79
N SER A 136 21.48 -9.36 -7.03
CA SER A 136 21.04 -10.75 -6.97
C SER A 136 19.65 -10.88 -6.36
N VAL A 137 18.71 -11.42 -7.14
CA VAL A 137 17.35 -11.73 -6.68
C VAL A 137 17.36 -12.88 -5.66
N GLU A 138 18.24 -13.86 -5.85
CA GLU A 138 18.37 -15.02 -4.95
C GLU A 138 18.77 -14.58 -3.54
N GLU A 139 19.76 -13.69 -3.44
CA GLU A 139 20.28 -13.19 -2.15
C GLU A 139 19.26 -12.34 -1.41
N THR A 140 18.40 -11.61 -2.13
CA THR A 140 17.40 -10.70 -1.56
C THR A 140 16.03 -11.35 -1.37
N ARG A 141 15.88 -12.63 -1.73
CA ARG A 141 14.61 -13.37 -1.69
C ARG A 141 13.95 -13.40 -0.31
N HIS A 142 14.76 -13.45 0.75
CA HIS A 142 14.26 -13.46 2.12
C HIS A 142 13.52 -12.16 2.51
N ILE A 143 13.78 -11.05 1.80
CA ILE A 143 13.05 -9.77 1.94
C ILE A 143 11.90 -9.69 0.94
N THR A 144 12.13 -10.09 -0.32
CA THR A 144 11.20 -9.83 -1.43
C THR A 144 10.11 -10.88 -1.59
N ALA A 145 10.21 -12.06 -0.96
CA ALA A 145 9.25 -13.15 -1.11
C ALA A 145 7.79 -12.78 -0.81
N ASN A 146 7.55 -11.79 0.05
CA ASN A 146 6.21 -11.32 0.42
C ASN A 146 5.77 -10.08 -0.38
N ALA A 147 6.46 -9.74 -1.49
CA ALA A 147 6.14 -8.58 -2.32
C ALA A 147 4.67 -8.60 -2.76
N THR A 148 4.00 -7.47 -2.53
CA THR A 148 2.64 -7.26 -3.01
C THR A 148 2.66 -7.10 -4.52
N PRO A 149 1.95 -7.96 -5.28
CA PRO A 149 1.93 -7.83 -6.71
C PRO A 149 1.14 -6.58 -7.11
N ARG A 150 1.60 -5.90 -8.17
CA ARG A 150 0.86 -4.81 -8.85
C ARG A 150 0.56 -3.61 -7.93
N ILE A 151 1.58 -3.08 -7.26
CA ILE A 151 1.53 -1.73 -6.66
C ILE A 151 1.31 -0.71 -7.77
N LEU A 152 0.40 0.24 -7.54
CA LEU A 152 0.15 1.34 -8.46
C LEU A 152 1.20 2.44 -8.25
N PHE A 153 2.08 2.62 -9.22
CA PHE A 153 3.05 3.72 -9.24
C PHE A 153 2.34 5.00 -9.68
N LEU A 154 2.34 5.98 -8.79
CA LEU A 154 1.71 7.28 -9.01
C LEU A 154 2.72 8.26 -9.58
N GLU A 155 2.29 9.02 -10.58
CA GLU A 155 3.04 10.15 -11.11
C GLU A 155 3.16 11.25 -10.05
N ARG A 156 4.34 11.86 -9.98
CA ARG A 156 4.65 12.94 -9.03
C ARG A 156 5.22 14.15 -9.76
N ALA A 157 4.84 15.34 -9.31
CA ALA A 157 5.35 16.59 -9.84
C ALA A 157 6.85 16.76 -9.52
N GLU A 158 7.63 17.26 -10.47
CA GLU A 158 9.09 17.34 -10.34
C GLU A 158 9.56 18.36 -9.29
N ASN A 159 8.77 19.40 -9.01
CA ASN A 159 9.12 20.52 -8.15
C ASN A 159 8.84 20.26 -6.65
N GLU A 160 7.68 19.68 -6.34
CA GLU A 160 7.19 19.50 -4.96
C GLU A 160 6.90 18.04 -4.60
N ASP A 161 7.22 17.09 -5.49
CA ASP A 161 7.01 15.66 -5.27
C ASP A 161 5.56 15.34 -4.87
N ALA A 162 4.61 16.16 -5.31
CA ALA A 162 3.19 15.98 -5.03
C ALA A 162 2.61 14.97 -6.01
N VAL A 163 1.72 14.09 -5.53
CA VAL A 163 0.99 13.15 -6.39
C VAL A 163 0.15 13.95 -7.40
N VAL A 164 0.34 13.66 -8.69
CA VAL A 164 -0.40 14.33 -9.77
C VAL A 164 -1.79 13.70 -9.88
N LEU A 165 -2.82 14.47 -9.57
CA LEU A 165 -4.23 14.03 -9.61
C LEU A 165 -4.97 14.77 -10.71
N ASN A 166 -5.07 14.13 -11.86
CA ASN A 166 -5.99 14.50 -12.94
C ASN A 166 -7.08 13.43 -13.07
N GLN A 167 -8.13 13.69 -13.86
CA GLN A 167 -9.25 12.76 -14.03
C GLN A 167 -8.79 11.35 -14.43
N MET A 168 -7.86 11.23 -15.38
CA MET A 168 -7.36 9.95 -15.87
C MET A 168 -6.64 9.16 -14.76
N THR A 169 -5.81 9.83 -13.96
CA THR A 169 -5.10 9.21 -12.84
C THR A 169 -6.09 8.80 -11.73
N VAL A 170 -7.05 9.66 -11.40
CA VAL A 170 -8.09 9.35 -10.40
C VAL A 170 -8.93 8.15 -10.85
N ASP A 171 -9.31 8.07 -12.13
CA ASP A 171 -10.03 6.93 -12.71
C ASP A 171 -9.23 5.63 -12.60
N ALA A 172 -7.94 5.68 -12.93
CA ALA A 172 -7.06 4.52 -12.86
C ALA A 172 -6.90 4.02 -11.42
N ILE A 173 -6.68 4.93 -10.47
CA ILE A 173 -6.61 4.61 -9.03
C ILE A 173 -7.96 4.04 -8.58
N PHE A 174 -9.08 4.67 -8.94
CA PHE A 174 -10.41 4.26 -8.52
C PHE A 174 -10.80 2.88 -9.04
N LYS A 175 -10.51 2.57 -10.31
CA LYS A 175 -10.72 1.23 -10.89
C LYS A 175 -9.93 0.16 -10.14
N ARG A 176 -8.70 0.46 -9.73
CA ARG A 176 -7.89 -0.47 -8.92
C ARG A 176 -8.42 -0.58 -7.49
N PHE A 177 -8.83 0.55 -6.91
CA PHE A 177 -9.40 0.68 -5.57
C PHE A 177 -10.68 -0.11 -5.41
N ALA A 178 -11.64 0.04 -6.32
CA ALA A 178 -12.91 -0.68 -6.24
C ALA A 178 -12.79 -2.13 -6.70
N GLY A 179 -11.92 -2.40 -7.67
CA GLY A 179 -11.76 -3.71 -8.30
C GLY A 179 -12.76 -3.97 -9.44
N LEU A 180 -12.56 -5.08 -10.15
CA LEU A 180 -13.42 -5.48 -11.28
C LEU A 180 -14.86 -5.80 -10.84
N LYS A 181 -15.03 -6.23 -9.60
CA LYS A 181 -16.31 -6.51 -8.95
C LYS A 181 -16.18 -6.20 -7.45
N PRO A 182 -17.29 -5.95 -6.74
CA PRO A 182 -17.25 -5.71 -5.30
C PRO A 182 -16.53 -6.84 -4.55
N ASN A 183 -15.53 -6.49 -3.74
CA ASN A 183 -14.81 -7.44 -2.90
C ASN A 183 -15.58 -7.69 -1.60
N VAL A 184 -16.67 -8.45 -1.70
CA VAL A 184 -17.53 -8.79 -0.56
C VAL A 184 -16.88 -9.90 0.26
N MET A 185 -16.65 -9.64 1.55
CA MET A 185 -16.16 -10.64 2.48
C MET A 185 -17.28 -11.66 2.78
N VAL A 186 -17.19 -12.86 2.19
CA VAL A 186 -18.07 -13.98 2.55
C VAL A 186 -17.54 -14.58 3.85
N ARG A 187 -18.29 -14.43 4.94
CA ARG A 187 -17.96 -15.13 6.19
C ARG A 187 -18.13 -16.62 5.96
N SER A 188 -17.14 -17.41 6.38
CA SER A 188 -17.11 -18.88 6.23
C SER A 188 -18.27 -19.63 6.91
N SER A 189 -19.20 -18.93 7.56
CA SER A 189 -20.43 -19.49 8.14
C SER A 189 -21.55 -19.71 7.13
N ASP A 190 -21.49 -19.09 5.94
CA ASP A 190 -22.63 -19.02 5.01
C ASP A 190 -22.45 -19.89 3.76
N SER A 191 -21.45 -20.78 3.75
CA SER A 191 -21.25 -21.76 2.68
C SER A 191 -21.69 -23.16 3.13
N PRO A 192 -22.90 -23.62 2.78
CA PRO A 192 -23.24 -25.03 2.92
C PRO A 192 -22.48 -25.81 1.85
N GLY A 193 -21.35 -26.43 2.19
CA GLY A 193 -20.78 -27.50 1.35
C GLY A 193 -19.28 -27.54 1.07
N SER A 194 -18.40 -26.89 1.84
CA SER A 194 -16.95 -27.16 1.70
C SER A 194 -16.22 -27.27 3.03
N ALA A 195 -16.61 -28.26 3.82
CA ALA A 195 -15.75 -28.78 4.88
C ALA A 195 -14.76 -29.78 4.25
N SER A 196 -13.60 -29.30 3.81
CA SER A 196 -12.43 -30.18 3.66
C SER A 196 -11.74 -30.24 5.02
N PRO A 197 -11.57 -31.42 5.64
CA PRO A 197 -10.79 -31.55 6.85
C PRO A 197 -9.32 -31.49 6.45
N LEU A 198 -8.50 -30.65 7.10
CA LEU A 198 -7.06 -30.90 7.32
C LEU A 198 -6.40 -29.80 8.19
N SER A 199 -5.71 -30.29 9.24
CA SER A 199 -4.58 -29.72 9.97
C SER A 199 -4.81 -28.68 11.08
N PRO A 200 -4.68 -29.06 12.37
CA PRO A 200 -4.49 -28.13 13.47
C PRO A 200 -3.02 -27.71 13.49
N GLY A 201 -2.71 -26.44 13.19
CA GLY A 201 -1.33 -25.97 13.26
C GLY A 201 -0.91 -24.84 12.32
N ARG A 202 -1.85 -24.06 11.74
CA ARG A 202 -1.51 -22.76 11.18
C ARG A 202 -2.05 -21.66 12.07
N ASP A 203 -1.09 -21.11 12.80
CA ASP A 203 -1.12 -19.77 13.36
C ASP A 203 -1.76 -18.78 12.40
N ARG A 204 -2.36 -17.74 12.96
CA ARG A 204 -3.19 -16.72 12.29
C ARG A 204 -2.37 -15.79 11.37
N THR A 205 -1.35 -16.30 10.71
CA THR A 205 -0.47 -15.61 9.77
C THR A 205 -1.07 -15.70 8.37
N GLN A 206 -1.57 -14.55 7.90
CA GLN A 206 -1.86 -14.27 6.50
C GLN A 206 -2.61 -15.38 5.77
N THR A 207 -3.94 -15.41 5.93
CA THR A 207 -4.76 -15.80 4.78
C THR A 207 -4.25 -14.95 3.61
N SER A 208 -3.83 -15.61 2.53
CA SER A 208 -3.48 -14.96 1.26
C SER A 208 -4.74 -14.30 0.74
N VAL A 209 -5.08 -13.14 1.31
CA VAL A 209 -6.13 -12.28 0.81
C VAL A 209 -5.61 -11.87 -0.56
N ASP A 210 -6.27 -12.35 -1.60
CA ASP A 210 -6.03 -11.88 -2.95
C ASP A 210 -6.51 -10.41 -3.02
N ARG A 211 -5.66 -9.50 -2.54
CA ARG A 211 -5.94 -8.06 -2.37
C ARG A 211 -5.80 -7.28 -3.69
N CYS A 212 -5.59 -7.99 -4.80
CA CYS A 212 -5.79 -7.45 -6.15
C CYS A 212 -7.28 -7.23 -6.48
N LYS A 213 -8.20 -7.64 -5.60
CA LYS A 213 -9.66 -7.54 -5.77
C LYS A 213 -10.25 -6.17 -5.44
N GLY A 214 -9.45 -5.22 -4.96
CA GLY A 214 -9.94 -3.92 -4.49
C GLY A 214 -10.30 -3.92 -2.99
N ILE A 215 -10.80 -2.79 -2.51
CA ILE A 215 -11.18 -2.56 -1.12
C ILE A 215 -12.29 -3.52 -0.69
N GLU A 216 -12.13 -4.09 0.50
CA GLU A 216 -13.15 -4.93 1.10
C GLU A 216 -14.41 -4.13 1.41
N VAL A 217 -15.56 -4.69 1.04
CA VAL A 217 -16.85 -4.05 1.24
C VAL A 217 -17.84 -4.97 1.91
N LYS A 218 -18.82 -4.36 2.58
CA LYS A 218 -19.92 -5.04 3.25
C LYS A 218 -21.20 -4.24 3.19
N ASP A 219 -22.33 -4.93 3.28
CA ASP A 219 -23.61 -4.27 3.44
C ASP A 219 -23.76 -3.87 4.92
N GLN A 220 -24.21 -2.65 5.16
CA GLN A 220 -24.40 -2.13 6.52
C GLN A 220 -25.73 -1.41 6.68
N HIS A 221 -26.37 -1.63 7.82
CA HIS A 221 -27.52 -0.85 8.25
C HIS A 221 -27.03 0.46 8.87
N HIS A 222 -27.56 1.59 8.39
CA HIS A 222 -27.31 2.91 8.94
C HIS A 222 -28.59 3.75 8.85
N ASN A 223 -29.02 4.38 9.95
CA ASN A 223 -30.24 5.20 10.03
C ASN A 223 -31.46 4.55 9.34
N TYR A 224 -31.77 3.30 9.70
CA TYR A 224 -32.90 2.51 9.16
C TYR A 224 -32.82 2.13 7.67
N ALA A 225 -31.75 2.49 6.96
CA ALA A 225 -31.51 2.09 5.58
C ALA A 225 -30.35 1.08 5.47
N ILE A 226 -30.42 0.18 4.49
CA ILE A 226 -29.32 -0.75 4.16
C ILE A 226 -28.51 -0.13 3.03
N TYR A 227 -27.26 0.19 3.31
CA TYR A 227 -26.29 0.63 2.32
C TYR A 227 -25.47 -0.56 1.85
N LYS A 228 -25.47 -0.79 0.54
CA LYS A 228 -24.75 -1.89 -0.09
C LYS A 228 -23.29 -1.52 -0.39
N HIS A 229 -22.40 -2.50 -0.32
CA HIS A 229 -20.98 -2.37 -0.68
C HIS A 229 -20.30 -1.16 0.00
N THR A 230 -20.48 -1.03 1.31
CA THR A 230 -19.90 0.04 2.12
C THR A 230 -18.52 -0.32 2.66
N PHE A 231 -17.73 0.72 2.94
CA PHE A 231 -16.40 0.62 3.55
C PHE A 231 -16.13 1.85 4.44
N TYR A 232 -15.22 1.71 5.41
CA TYR A 232 -14.84 2.83 6.28
C TYR A 232 -13.76 3.71 5.64
N GLY A 233 -13.80 5.01 5.92
CA GLY A 233 -12.79 5.97 5.45
C GLY A 233 -11.37 5.60 5.87
N LYS A 234 -11.18 5.05 7.09
CA LYS A 234 -9.89 4.49 7.51
C LYS A 234 -9.42 3.37 6.57
N ALA A 235 -10.30 2.42 6.26
CA ALA A 235 -9.95 1.27 5.40
C ALA A 235 -9.59 1.74 3.99
N ALA A 236 -10.24 2.80 3.47
CA ALA A 236 -9.88 3.40 2.20
C ALA A 236 -8.48 4.02 2.21
N ALA A 237 -8.13 4.78 3.25
CA ALA A 237 -6.78 5.34 3.39
C ALA A 237 -5.70 4.26 3.54
N GLU A 238 -5.98 3.20 4.31
CA GLU A 238 -5.07 2.06 4.48
C GLU A 238 -4.88 1.28 3.17
N TRP A 239 -5.94 1.07 2.39
CA TRP A 239 -5.82 0.46 1.07
C TRP A 239 -4.93 1.29 0.15
N LEU A 240 -5.12 2.62 0.12
CA LEU A 240 -4.30 3.50 -0.72
C LEU A 240 -2.83 3.47 -0.30
N LEU A 241 -2.55 3.44 1.01
CA LEU A 241 -1.19 3.31 1.53
C LEU A 241 -0.54 1.99 1.14
N ASP A 242 -1.28 0.88 1.16
CA ASP A 242 -0.73 -0.47 0.93
C ASP A 242 -0.57 -0.81 -0.55
N TYR A 243 -1.42 -0.28 -1.44
CA TYR A 243 -1.45 -0.67 -2.87
C TYR A 243 -0.99 0.41 -3.85
N THR A 244 -0.49 1.54 -3.35
CA THR A 244 0.06 2.62 -4.17
C THR A 244 1.40 3.11 -3.64
N THR A 245 2.07 3.99 -4.39
CA THR A 245 3.33 4.64 -3.97
C THR A 245 3.13 5.94 -3.17
N VAL A 246 1.96 6.15 -2.55
CA VAL A 246 1.83 7.21 -1.54
C VAL A 246 2.72 6.92 -0.34
N ILE A 247 3.26 7.96 0.30
CA ILE A 247 4.21 7.84 1.41
C ILE A 247 3.66 8.36 2.74
N SER A 248 2.45 8.91 2.73
CA SER A 248 1.82 9.43 3.94
C SER A 248 0.30 9.27 3.89
N ARG A 249 -0.31 9.30 5.08
CA ARG A 249 -1.77 9.30 5.21
C ARG A 249 -2.41 10.53 4.57
N ASP A 250 -1.72 11.66 4.56
CA ASP A 250 -2.22 12.89 3.93
C ASP A 250 -2.32 12.74 2.41
N GLU A 251 -1.36 12.07 1.77
CA GLU A 251 -1.44 11.76 0.34
C GLU A 251 -2.61 10.83 0.03
N ALA A 252 -2.78 9.76 0.82
CA ALA A 252 -3.93 8.87 0.68
C ALA A 252 -5.27 9.61 0.88
N THR A 253 -5.33 10.54 1.84
CA THR A 253 -6.51 11.37 2.11
C THR A 253 -6.81 12.29 0.93
N ARG A 254 -5.80 12.91 0.31
CA ARG A 254 -5.98 13.74 -0.89
C ARG A 254 -6.53 12.94 -2.07
N ILE A 255 -6.02 11.73 -2.30
CA ILE A 255 -6.54 10.85 -3.35
C ILE A 255 -8.01 10.50 -3.09
N ALA A 256 -8.35 10.10 -1.87
CA ALA A 256 -9.73 9.78 -1.51
C ALA A 256 -10.65 11.01 -1.55
N GLN A 257 -10.14 12.20 -1.22
CA GLN A 257 -10.85 13.46 -1.40
C GLN A 257 -11.19 13.69 -2.87
N GLU A 258 -10.27 13.47 -3.81
CA GLU A 258 -10.58 13.58 -5.23
C GLU A 258 -11.68 12.60 -5.66
N MET A 259 -11.68 11.36 -5.14
CA MET A 259 -12.76 10.40 -5.39
C MET A 259 -14.13 10.90 -4.89
N VAL A 260 -14.17 11.65 -3.79
CA VAL A 260 -15.40 12.32 -3.30
C VAL A 260 -15.76 13.49 -4.22
N SER A 261 -14.79 14.32 -4.61
CA SER A 261 -14.99 15.50 -5.46
C SER A 261 -15.58 15.14 -6.83
N VAL A 262 -15.09 14.06 -7.46
CA VAL A 262 -15.64 13.54 -8.73
C VAL A 262 -16.87 12.64 -8.53
N ARG A 263 -17.39 12.55 -7.30
CA ARG A 263 -18.58 11.78 -6.91
C ARG A 263 -18.47 10.29 -7.22
N TYR A 264 -17.31 9.66 -7.08
CA TYR A 264 -17.17 8.21 -7.19
C TYR A 264 -17.55 7.48 -5.89
N ILE A 265 -17.29 8.13 -4.75
CA ILE A 265 -17.65 7.64 -3.43
C ILE A 265 -18.35 8.76 -2.65
N GLU A 266 -19.24 8.38 -1.75
CA GLU A 266 -20.03 9.31 -0.96
C GLU A 266 -20.13 8.82 0.49
N GLN A 267 -20.13 9.76 1.44
CA GLN A 267 -20.25 9.44 2.86
C GLN A 267 -21.72 9.12 3.18
N VAL A 268 -21.96 7.96 3.79
CA VAL A 268 -23.27 7.53 4.27
C VAL A 268 -23.69 8.37 5.47
N GLY A 269 -24.93 8.84 5.46
CA GLY A 269 -25.55 9.55 6.59
C GLY A 269 -25.09 11.00 6.78
N ASP A 270 -24.24 11.52 5.89
CA ASP A 270 -23.87 12.94 5.88
C ASP A 270 -24.84 13.69 4.94
N GLU A 271 -25.99 14.13 5.48
CA GLU A 271 -26.78 15.19 4.84
C GLU A 271 -26.01 16.50 4.98
N ASN A 272 -24.93 16.66 4.20
CA ASN A 272 -24.06 17.82 4.34
C ASN A 272 -24.83 19.07 3.88
N LYS A 273 -25.48 19.75 4.84
CA LYS A 273 -26.40 20.87 4.59
C LYS A 273 -25.73 22.21 4.32
N ASN A 274 -24.40 22.33 4.30
CA ASN A 274 -23.70 23.53 3.81
C ASN A 274 -22.17 23.29 3.71
N GLY A 275 -21.66 22.94 2.53
CA GLY A 275 -20.22 22.93 2.22
C GLY A 275 -19.78 21.82 1.25
N PRO A 276 -18.57 21.92 0.65
CA PRO A 276 -18.01 20.84 -0.14
C PRO A 276 -17.78 19.60 0.74
N ALA A 277 -18.17 18.42 0.26
CA ALA A 277 -18.01 17.17 1.00
C ALA A 277 -16.51 16.86 1.22
N ALA A 278 -16.07 16.92 2.49
CA ALA A 278 -14.71 16.61 2.87
C ALA A 278 -14.58 15.13 3.25
N PHE A 279 -13.58 14.45 2.70
CA PHE A 279 -13.28 13.06 3.04
C PHE A 279 -12.72 12.95 4.46
N LYS A 280 -13.31 12.06 5.23
CA LYS A 280 -12.97 11.77 6.63
C LYS A 280 -12.36 10.37 6.74
N THR A 281 -11.11 10.28 7.21
CA THR A 281 -10.39 9.00 7.40
C THR A 281 -10.73 8.26 8.70
N GLY A 282 -11.83 8.63 9.36
CA GLY A 282 -12.22 8.08 10.66
C GLY A 282 -12.74 6.65 10.61
N ASN A 283 -12.78 5.99 11.76
CA ASN A 283 -13.38 4.65 11.93
C ASN A 283 -14.91 4.66 11.86
N SER A 284 -15.54 5.82 12.04
CA SER A 284 -16.98 6.02 12.01
C SER A 284 -17.50 6.55 10.68
N SER A 285 -16.61 7.03 9.81
CA SER A 285 -16.97 7.60 8.51
C SER A 285 -17.20 6.47 7.52
N LEU A 286 -18.46 6.16 7.25
CA LEU A 286 -18.87 5.10 6.33
C LEU A 286 -19.08 5.68 4.94
N TYR A 287 -18.60 4.98 3.91
CA TYR A 287 -18.72 5.38 2.51
C TYR A 287 -19.32 4.26 1.67
N HIS A 288 -19.94 4.62 0.56
CA HIS A 288 -20.36 3.69 -0.48
C HIS A 288 -19.94 4.20 -1.86
N PHE A 289 -19.94 3.30 -2.85
CA PHE A 289 -19.80 3.68 -4.26
C PHE A 289 -21.09 4.33 -4.75
N THR A 290 -20.99 5.49 -5.41
CA THR A 290 -22.14 6.19 -6.01
C THR A 290 -22.58 5.51 -7.31
N GLU A 291 -23.64 6.01 -7.95
CA GLU A 291 -24.02 5.60 -9.30
C GLU A 291 -22.93 5.96 -10.33
N ALA A 292 -22.43 7.20 -10.30
CA ALA A 292 -21.35 7.64 -11.19
C ALA A 292 -20.08 6.77 -11.02
N GLY A 293 -19.71 6.42 -9.79
CA GLY A 293 -18.61 5.50 -9.53
C GLY A 293 -18.85 4.12 -10.13
N ARG A 294 -20.04 3.54 -9.95
CA ARG A 294 -20.38 2.23 -10.53
C ARG A 294 -20.38 2.22 -12.05
N ALA A 295 -20.83 3.31 -12.69
CA ALA A 295 -20.81 3.47 -14.13
C ALA A 295 -19.37 3.43 -14.68
N VAL A 296 -18.44 4.17 -14.06
CA VAL A 296 -17.01 4.19 -14.45
C VAL A 296 -16.33 2.83 -14.27
N LEU A 297 -16.79 2.03 -13.31
CA LEU A 297 -16.31 0.67 -13.07
C LEU A 297 -16.93 -0.38 -14.00
N GLY A 298 -17.98 -0.03 -14.76
CA GLY A 298 -18.74 -1.00 -15.55
C GLY A 298 -19.52 -2.01 -14.70
N TRP A 299 -19.78 -1.69 -13.43
CA TRP A 299 -20.52 -2.60 -12.55
C TRP A 299 -22.00 -2.73 -12.93
N GLU A 300 -22.55 -1.74 -13.62
CA GLU A 300 -23.96 -1.71 -14.04
C GLU A 300 -24.29 -2.74 -15.13
N SER A 301 -23.34 -3.05 -16.02
CA SER A 301 -23.50 -4.13 -17.01
C SER A 301 -23.52 -5.53 -16.40
N LEU A 302 -22.91 -5.72 -15.21
CA LEU A 302 -22.92 -7.01 -14.52
C LEU A 302 -24.29 -7.37 -13.95
N ILE A 303 -25.09 -6.36 -13.56
CA ILE A 303 -26.44 -6.55 -13.03
C ILE A 303 -27.40 -6.95 -14.15
N ARG A 304 -27.29 -6.35 -15.34
CA ARG A 304 -28.14 -6.70 -16.49
C ARG A 304 -27.87 -8.10 -17.05
N SER A 305 -26.63 -8.60 -16.97
CA SER A 305 -26.31 -9.96 -17.45
C SER A 305 -26.89 -11.10 -16.60
N ARG A 306 -27.24 -10.83 -15.33
CA ARG A 306 -27.90 -11.80 -14.43
C ARG A 306 -29.44 -11.75 -14.50
N GLY A 307 -30.01 -10.81 -15.26
CA GLY A 307 -31.46 -10.64 -15.42
C GLY A 307 -32.06 -11.27 -16.67
N SER A 308 -31.27 -11.98 -17.49
CA SER A 308 -31.74 -12.62 -18.72
C SER A 308 -31.85 -14.14 -18.57
N SER A 309 -32.66 -14.58 -17.62
CA SER A 309 -33.29 -15.91 -17.66
C SER A 309 -34.76 -15.75 -17.31
N VAL A 310 -35.55 -15.73 -18.37
CA VAL A 310 -37.00 -15.72 -18.43
C VAL A 310 -37.59 -16.91 -17.65
N ASN A 311 -38.59 -16.65 -16.80
CA ASN A 311 -39.84 -17.42 -16.83
C ASN A 311 -40.93 -16.65 -16.06
N THR A 312 -41.72 -15.89 -16.80
CA THR A 312 -43.07 -15.47 -16.41
C THR A 312 -44.05 -16.46 -17.02
N ASP A 313 -44.40 -17.49 -16.26
CA ASP A 313 -45.51 -18.39 -16.57
C ASP A 313 -46.09 -18.88 -15.24
N TRP A 314 -46.91 -18.04 -14.60
CA TRP A 314 -47.86 -18.42 -13.53
C TRP A 314 -49.05 -17.44 -13.50
N MET A 315 -49.64 -17.20 -14.67
CA MET A 315 -51.04 -16.78 -14.79
C MET A 315 -51.71 -17.71 -15.78
N ASP A 316 -52.10 -18.89 -15.28
CA ASP A 316 -53.35 -19.60 -15.55
C ASP A 316 -53.51 -20.71 -14.50
#